data_AF-A0A532D710-F1
#
_entry.id   AF-A0A532D710-F1
#
_cell.length_a   1.000
_cell.length_b   1.000
_cell.length_c   1.000
_cell.angle_alpha   90.00
_cell.angle_beta   90.00
_cell.angle_gamma   90.00
#
_symmetry.space_group_name_H-M   'P 1'
#
loop_
_entity.id
_entity.type
_entity.pdbx_description
1 polymer ?
#
loop_
_entity_poly.entity_id
_entity_poly.type
_entity_poly.pdbx_seq_one_letter_code
_entity_poly.pdbx_strand_id
1 'polypeptide(L)'
;MPKIGRNDPCPCGSKKKYKRCHGFYRQPLVSAEDVQYAANRVQADKVQRERQQGLGRPIISTEAFGRRFVAVKSRLLHSKGWLTFHDFLGDYIKMAMGIDWGIAELAKPLDQRHPILAWHHLRAEQLNRGPKEPGKVHSIPMTGAMEAYLRLAYDLYALDHNAELQEKLVNRLRNKDNFPGARYEAFVAATLIRAGFELEFENEDDGSTSHCEFTATCTKTGRKFSVEAKHRAGSTFRLGRQLNRALAKKANHTRLVFIDINVPDDTTDIEVPVYMQRALVSLRKFEGRIINGKPLPDAYLVVTNTPWHHHLDTLNFRSVVMAEGFQIQDLKIGSTFPTLRAAIDSRDRHIEVFDLIQSMKDYAEIPSTFDGEIPEFAFGNDEARLLIGQRYLVPDPDGNESPGLLTTATVNEREQTAYCGLSFASGKSGIYTWPLSDLEMAAWRKHPDTFFGEVGQRSTKAEDPLDLYDFIHKSYRQTPKERLLELMAGALDVEELRKLDQPQLASIYAERCACSIVAQQSQSATAPPASTESGTT
;
A
#
# COMPACT_ATOMS: atom_id res chain seq x y z
N MET A 1 11.04 48.94 26.28
CA MET A 1 9.88 49.69 25.77
C MET A 1 8.71 49.49 26.71
N PRO A 2 7.94 50.54 27.08
CA PRO A 2 6.79 50.39 27.97
C PRO A 2 5.72 49.49 27.33
N LYS A 3 5.12 48.59 28.11
CA LYS A 3 4.00 47.74 27.67
C LYS A 3 2.79 48.64 27.40
N ILE A 4 2.38 48.75 26.13
CA ILE A 4 1.17 49.49 25.73
C ILE A 4 -0.04 48.69 26.18
N GLY A 5 -0.93 49.31 26.96
CA GLY A 5 -2.17 48.71 27.43
C GLY A 5 -3.14 48.47 26.27
N ARG A 6 -3.86 47.35 26.32
CA ARG A 6 -4.79 46.92 25.26
C ARG A 6 -5.86 47.97 24.92
N ASN A 7 -6.23 48.84 25.87
CA ASN A 7 -7.22 49.90 25.67
C ASN A 7 -6.60 51.30 25.43
N ASP A 8 -5.27 51.43 25.45
CA ASP A 8 -4.58 52.71 25.29
C ASP A 8 -4.68 53.21 23.84
N PRO A 9 -4.52 54.53 23.58
CA PRO A 9 -4.41 55.06 22.23
C PRO A 9 -3.28 54.37 21.46
N CYS A 10 -3.55 53.99 20.21
CA CYS A 10 -2.56 53.33 19.37
C CYS A 10 -1.42 54.31 19.01
N PRO A 11 -0.13 53.92 19.13
CA PRO A 11 1.01 54.82 18.92
C PRO A 11 1.17 55.32 17.48
N CYS A 12 0.45 54.74 16.52
CA CYS A 12 0.47 55.15 15.12
C CYS A 12 -0.36 56.43 14.82
N GLY A 13 -0.89 57.11 15.85
CA GLY A 13 -1.65 58.35 15.67
C GLY A 13 -3.08 58.16 15.14
N SER A 14 -3.58 56.93 14.99
CA SER A 14 -4.91 56.65 14.39
C SER A 14 -6.11 57.03 15.26
N LYS A 15 -5.88 57.52 16.48
CA LYS A 15 -6.89 57.80 17.52
C LYS A 15 -7.76 56.59 17.93
N LYS A 16 -7.48 55.39 17.42
CA LYS A 16 -8.14 54.13 17.82
C LYS A 16 -7.44 53.53 19.05
N LYS A 17 -8.17 52.76 19.87
CA LYS A 17 -7.57 51.92 20.93
C LYS A 17 -6.59 50.92 20.31
N TYR A 18 -5.49 50.59 20.98
CA TYR A 18 -4.45 49.67 20.49
C TYR A 18 -5.07 48.35 20.00
N LYS A 19 -5.98 47.73 20.77
CA LYS A 19 -6.70 46.50 20.38
C LYS A 19 -7.60 46.60 19.15
N ARG A 20 -7.88 47.80 18.63
CA ARG A 20 -8.69 48.07 17.44
C ARG A 20 -7.85 48.67 16.29
N CYS A 21 -6.52 48.62 16.44
CA CYS A 21 -5.55 49.07 15.46
C CYS A 21 -4.36 48.10 15.43
N HIS A 22 -3.17 48.47 15.89
CA HIS A 22 -1.98 47.60 15.79
C HIS A 22 -1.98 46.40 16.77
N GLY A 23 -2.80 46.44 17.82
CA GLY A 23 -3.08 45.29 18.68
C GLY A 23 -4.39 44.57 18.32
N PHE A 24 -4.99 44.91 17.18
CA PHE A 24 -6.14 44.19 16.65
C PHE A 24 -5.65 42.88 16.03
N TYR A 25 -5.93 41.78 16.72
CA TYR A 25 -5.79 40.45 16.14
C TYR A 25 -6.87 40.31 15.06
N ARG A 26 -6.53 40.58 13.79
CA ARG A 26 -7.35 40.12 12.67
C ARG A 26 -7.29 38.60 12.72
N GLN A 27 -8.41 37.95 12.98
CA GLN A 27 -8.54 36.56 12.58
C GLN A 27 -8.22 36.50 11.08
N PRO A 28 -7.32 35.61 10.64
CA PRO A 28 -7.14 35.38 9.22
C PRO A 28 -8.51 35.07 8.63
N LEU A 29 -8.89 35.77 7.56
CA LEU A 29 -10.05 35.37 6.78
C LEU A 29 -9.67 34.06 6.10
N VAL A 30 -10.29 32.95 6.51
CA VAL A 30 -10.17 31.66 5.86
C VAL A 30 -11.28 31.58 4.83
N SER A 31 -10.93 31.44 3.55
CA SER A 31 -11.90 31.29 2.47
C SER A 31 -12.46 29.85 2.42
N ALA A 32 -13.58 29.64 1.75
CA ALA A 32 -14.10 28.29 1.50
C ALA A 32 -13.10 27.43 0.68
N GLU A 33 -12.35 28.07 -0.21
CA GLU A 33 -11.28 27.42 -0.98
C GLU A 33 -10.14 26.96 -0.07
N ASP A 34 -9.69 27.78 0.88
CA ASP A 34 -8.65 27.39 1.84
C ASP A 34 -9.07 26.17 2.68
N VAL A 35 -10.36 26.10 3.08
CA VAL A 35 -10.92 24.94 3.78
C VAL A 35 -10.91 23.70 2.87
N GLN A 36 -11.25 23.85 1.59
CA GLN A 36 -11.25 22.75 0.64
C GLN A 36 -9.84 22.19 0.40
N TYR A 37 -8.83 23.05 0.20
CA TYR A 37 -7.44 22.63 0.05
C TYR A 37 -6.92 21.93 1.32
N ALA A 38 -7.27 22.43 2.51
CA ALA A 38 -6.92 21.77 3.76
C ALA A 38 -7.58 20.38 3.90
N ALA A 39 -8.85 20.24 3.49
CA ALA A 39 -9.53 18.95 3.48
C ALA A 39 -8.90 17.98 2.47
N ASN A 40 -8.55 18.46 1.27
CA ASN A 40 -7.86 17.67 0.25
C ASN A 40 -6.48 17.21 0.74
N ARG A 41 -5.77 18.06 1.49
CA ARG A 41 -4.49 17.72 2.13
C ARG A 41 -4.63 16.57 3.12
N VAL A 42 -5.56 16.68 4.06
CA VAL A 42 -5.81 15.63 5.06
C VAL A 42 -6.16 14.30 4.37
N GLN A 43 -6.91 14.35 3.28
CA GLN A 43 -7.24 13.16 2.51
C GLN A 43 -6.02 12.58 1.77
N ALA A 44 -5.14 13.42 1.22
CA ALA A 44 -3.89 12.99 0.59
C ALA A 44 -2.93 12.36 1.60
N ASP A 45 -2.76 12.97 2.78
CA ASP A 45 -1.92 12.44 3.86
C ASP A 45 -2.45 11.08 4.33
N LYS A 46 -3.78 10.94 4.47
CA LYS A 46 -4.41 9.65 4.80
C LYS A 46 -4.12 8.58 3.73
N VAL A 47 -4.28 8.90 2.45
CA VAL A 47 -3.99 7.98 1.34
C VAL A 47 -2.52 7.61 1.32
N GLN A 48 -1.62 8.57 1.45
CA GLN A 48 -0.18 8.33 1.46
C GLN A 48 0.22 7.41 2.62
N ARG A 49 -0.31 7.66 3.81
CA ARG A 49 -0.13 6.81 4.98
C ARG A 49 -0.65 5.40 4.73
N GLU A 50 -1.85 5.25 4.13
CA GLU A 50 -2.39 3.93 3.76
C GLU A 50 -1.51 3.24 2.71
N ARG A 51 -0.94 3.97 1.75
CA ARG A 51 0.04 3.43 0.77
C ARG A 51 1.29 2.88 1.43
N GLN A 52 1.77 3.50 2.49
CA GLN A 52 2.96 3.03 3.20
C GLN A 52 2.63 1.92 4.19
N GLN A 53 1.59 2.09 5.00
CA GLN A 53 1.34 1.31 6.21
C GLN A 53 0.26 0.22 6.03
N GLY A 54 -0.51 0.29 4.94
CA GLY A 54 -1.68 -0.55 4.72
C GLY A 54 -2.95 -0.01 5.40
N LEU A 55 -3.99 -0.82 5.38
CA LEU A 55 -5.34 -0.50 5.87
C LEU A 55 -5.58 -0.87 7.34
N GLY A 56 -4.58 -1.44 8.01
CA GLY A 56 -4.63 -1.67 9.45
C GLY A 56 -4.67 -0.35 10.24
N ARG A 57 -4.73 -0.46 11.57
CA ARG A 57 -4.51 0.69 12.45
C ARG A 57 -3.16 1.33 12.12
N PRO A 58 -3.11 2.66 12.00
CA PRO A 58 -1.88 3.36 11.67
C PRO A 58 -0.81 3.19 12.74
N ILE A 59 0.42 3.50 12.34
CA ILE A 59 1.47 3.84 13.27
C ILE A 59 1.06 5.13 13.99
N ILE A 60 0.83 5.03 15.29
CA ILE A 60 0.49 6.18 16.14
C ILE A 60 1.76 6.58 16.89
N SER A 61 2.28 7.77 16.57
CA SER A 61 3.53 8.27 17.13
C SER A 61 3.47 9.78 17.38
N THR A 62 4.24 10.26 18.35
CA THR A 62 4.44 11.69 18.59
C THR A 62 5.82 11.95 19.21
N GLU A 63 6.34 13.16 19.05
CA GLU A 63 7.55 13.60 19.73
C GLU A 63 7.22 14.58 20.86
N ALA A 64 7.73 14.29 22.05
CA ALA A 64 7.58 15.16 23.22
C ALA A 64 8.80 14.99 24.15
N PHE A 65 9.22 16.08 24.80
CA PHE A 65 10.32 16.06 25.77
C PHE A 65 11.64 15.43 25.24
N GLY A 66 11.92 15.63 23.94
CA GLY A 66 13.10 15.06 23.28
C GLY A 66 13.07 13.52 23.17
N ARG A 67 11.88 12.91 23.16
CA ARG A 67 11.65 11.48 22.95
C ARG A 67 10.55 11.28 21.92
N ARG A 68 10.68 10.20 21.15
CA ARG A 68 9.60 9.67 20.33
C ARG A 68 8.81 8.65 21.14
N PHE A 69 7.49 8.78 21.13
CA PHE A 69 6.54 7.86 21.74
C PHE A 69 5.77 7.14 20.64
N VAL A 70 5.63 5.82 20.74
CA VAL A 70 4.95 4.97 19.76
C VAL A 70 3.95 4.09 20.48
N ALA A 71 2.70 4.09 20.03
CA ALA A 71 1.66 3.25 20.62
C ALA A 71 1.70 1.83 20.05
N VAL A 72 1.66 0.83 20.92
CA VAL A 72 1.47 -0.58 20.56
C VAL A 72 0.28 -1.10 21.33
N LYS A 73 -0.89 -1.15 20.66
CA LYS A 73 -2.18 -1.43 21.30
C LYS A 73 -2.42 -0.47 22.48
N SER A 74 -2.45 -0.96 23.71
CA SER A 74 -2.64 -0.17 24.93
C SER A 74 -1.33 0.29 25.59
N ARG A 75 -0.17 -0.06 25.03
CA ARG A 75 1.14 0.31 25.56
C ARG A 75 1.70 1.51 24.81
N LEU A 76 2.45 2.35 25.54
CA LEU A 76 3.19 3.46 24.96
C LEU A 76 4.68 3.23 25.18
N LEU A 77 5.40 2.92 24.10
CA LEU A 77 6.84 2.72 24.12
C LEU A 77 7.53 4.03 23.76
N HIS A 78 8.77 4.26 24.23
CA HIS A 78 9.48 5.50 23.92
C HIS A 78 10.99 5.33 23.82
N SER A 79 11.64 6.17 23.02
CA SER A 79 13.10 6.28 22.96
C SER A 79 13.55 7.68 22.54
N LYS A 80 14.80 8.04 22.86
CA LYS A 80 15.48 9.20 22.29
C LYS A 80 16.12 8.90 20.93
N GLY A 81 16.28 7.62 20.59
CA GLY A 81 17.03 7.16 19.42
C GLY A 81 16.17 6.73 18.23
N TRP A 82 14.85 6.91 18.28
CA TRP A 82 13.97 6.55 17.17
C TRP A 82 13.77 7.75 16.26
N LEU A 83 14.55 7.82 15.19
CA LEU A 83 14.38 8.84 14.14
C LEU A 83 13.48 8.30 13.02
N THR A 84 13.63 7.02 12.70
CA THR A 84 12.88 6.28 11.68
C THR A 84 12.04 5.16 12.31
N PHE A 85 11.02 4.71 11.59
CA PHE A 85 10.24 3.55 12.03
C PHE A 85 11.11 2.29 12.08
N HIS A 86 12.14 2.18 11.24
CA HIS A 86 13.12 1.11 11.29
C HIS A 86 13.92 1.06 12.61
N ASP A 87 14.22 2.22 13.20
CA ASP A 87 14.88 2.28 14.52
C ASP A 87 13.97 1.69 15.60
N PHE A 88 12.69 2.10 15.58
CA PHE A 88 11.67 1.55 16.46
C PHE A 88 11.52 0.04 16.26
N LEU A 89 11.39 -0.45 15.03
CA LEU A 89 11.26 -1.87 14.73
C LEU A 89 12.45 -2.69 15.25
N GLY A 90 13.66 -2.15 15.14
CA GLY A 90 14.88 -2.77 15.64
C GLY A 90 14.89 -2.97 17.16
N ASP A 91 14.29 -2.06 17.92
CA ASP A 91 14.11 -2.23 19.36
C ASP A 91 12.86 -3.04 19.71
N TYR A 92 11.79 -2.86 18.96
CA TYR A 92 10.51 -3.52 19.19
C TYR A 92 10.63 -5.04 19.09
N ILE A 93 11.34 -5.57 18.10
CA ILE A 93 11.54 -7.02 17.99
C ILE A 93 12.29 -7.61 19.20
N LYS A 94 13.19 -6.86 19.85
CA LYS A 94 13.87 -7.33 21.09
C LYS A 94 12.86 -7.46 22.23
N MET A 95 11.93 -6.52 22.32
CA MET A 95 10.85 -6.56 23.32
C MET A 95 9.84 -7.67 23.02
N ALA A 96 9.37 -7.78 21.78
CA ALA A 96 8.42 -8.79 21.34
C ALA A 96 8.97 -10.22 21.49
N MET A 97 10.24 -10.43 21.12
CA MET A 97 10.90 -11.73 21.26
C MET A 97 11.41 -12.00 22.69
N GLY A 98 11.33 -11.05 23.62
CA GLY A 98 11.84 -11.18 24.98
C GLY A 98 13.34 -10.95 25.09
N ILE A 99 13.72 -9.96 25.91
CA ILE A 99 15.11 -9.52 26.08
C ILE A 99 16.01 -10.64 26.61
N ASP A 100 15.55 -11.36 27.65
CA ASP A 100 16.34 -12.44 28.28
C ASP A 100 16.63 -13.58 27.30
N TRP A 101 15.65 -13.94 26.45
CA TRP A 101 15.84 -14.92 25.39
C TRP A 101 16.89 -14.44 24.38
N GLY A 102 16.82 -13.17 23.97
CA GLY A 102 17.80 -12.57 23.07
C GLY A 102 19.22 -12.58 23.66
N ILE A 103 19.37 -12.25 24.94
CA ILE A 103 20.67 -12.31 25.66
C ILE A 103 21.21 -13.74 25.68
N ALA A 104 20.36 -14.73 26.00
CA ALA A 104 20.75 -16.14 26.02
C ALA A 104 21.18 -16.64 24.63
N GLU A 105 20.52 -16.21 23.55
CA GLU A 105 20.94 -16.52 22.18
C GLU A 105 22.25 -15.83 21.80
N LEU A 106 22.47 -14.56 22.20
CA LEU A 106 23.70 -13.83 21.92
C LEU A 106 24.93 -14.43 22.60
N ALA A 107 24.75 -15.12 23.74
CA ALA A 107 25.82 -15.85 24.41
C ALA A 107 26.32 -17.08 23.64
N LYS A 108 25.54 -17.58 22.66
CA LYS A 108 25.93 -18.72 21.82
C LYS A 108 26.90 -18.31 20.70
N PRO A 109 27.76 -19.24 20.23
CA PRO A 109 28.50 -19.08 18.97
C PRO A 109 27.56 -18.74 17.80
N LEU A 110 28.01 -17.93 16.84
CA LEU A 110 27.16 -17.38 15.77
C LEU A 110 26.42 -18.46 14.97
N ASP A 111 27.11 -19.54 14.62
CA ASP A 111 26.60 -20.73 13.92
C ASP A 111 25.55 -21.51 14.73
N GLN A 112 25.55 -21.33 16.05
CA GLN A 112 24.60 -21.94 16.97
C GLN A 112 23.48 -21.00 17.41
N ARG A 113 23.44 -19.75 16.93
CA ARG A 113 22.35 -18.82 17.25
C ARG A 113 21.07 -19.15 16.50
N HIS A 114 19.95 -18.70 17.03
CA HIS A 114 18.67 -18.65 16.33
C HIS A 114 18.78 -17.76 15.07
N PRO A 115 18.12 -18.10 13.95
CA PRO A 115 18.20 -17.31 12.71
C PRO A 115 17.96 -15.81 12.89
N ILE A 116 17.00 -15.42 13.73
CA ILE A 116 16.72 -14.00 14.07
C ILE A 116 17.98 -13.28 14.58
N LEU A 117 18.79 -13.94 15.42
CA LEU A 117 20.01 -13.35 15.98
C LEU A 117 21.19 -13.42 15.01
N ALA A 118 21.19 -14.35 14.05
CA ALA A 118 22.10 -14.32 12.92
C ALA A 118 21.82 -13.12 12.02
N TRP A 119 20.54 -12.84 11.70
CA TRP A 119 20.15 -11.66 10.93
C TRP A 119 20.46 -10.36 11.68
N HIS A 120 20.21 -10.32 13.00
CA HIS A 120 20.59 -9.19 13.85
C HIS A 120 22.09 -8.91 13.79
N HIS A 121 22.92 -9.95 13.80
CA HIS A 121 24.37 -9.82 13.70
C HIS A 121 24.79 -9.20 12.35
N LEU A 122 24.32 -9.74 11.22
CA LEU A 122 24.64 -9.22 9.89
C LEU A 122 24.14 -7.78 9.70
N ARG A 123 22.93 -7.48 10.18
CA ARG A 123 22.39 -6.11 10.22
C ARG A 123 23.31 -5.18 11.00
N ALA A 124 23.79 -5.61 12.18
CA ALA A 124 24.70 -4.80 13.00
C ALA A 124 26.04 -4.55 12.30
N GLU A 125 26.60 -5.55 11.61
CA GLU A 125 27.81 -5.37 10.81
C GLU A 125 27.60 -4.33 9.70
N GLN A 126 26.48 -4.41 8.99
CA GLN A 126 26.17 -3.48 7.91
C GLN A 126 25.98 -2.05 8.42
N LEU A 127 25.22 -1.86 9.50
CA LEU A 127 25.06 -0.55 10.14
C LEU A 127 26.41 0.01 10.62
N ASN A 128 27.30 -0.86 11.12
CA ASN A 128 28.63 -0.43 11.56
C ASN A 128 29.56 0.00 10.42
N ARG A 129 29.35 -0.51 9.20
CA ARG A 129 30.08 -0.11 7.98
C ARG A 129 29.48 1.11 7.29
N GLY A 130 28.20 1.41 7.55
CA GLY A 130 27.49 2.53 6.96
C GLY A 130 27.95 3.90 7.46
N PRO A 131 27.40 4.99 6.88
CA PRO A 131 27.68 6.36 7.31
C PRO A 131 27.33 6.59 8.78
N LYS A 132 28.14 7.39 9.49
CA LYS A 132 27.93 7.71 10.90
C LYS A 132 27.98 9.22 11.10
N GLU A 133 26.84 9.87 10.97
CA GLU A 133 26.65 11.26 11.41
C GLU A 133 25.58 11.30 12.52
N PRO A 134 25.94 11.66 13.76
CA PRO A 134 24.99 11.70 14.87
C PRO A 134 23.78 12.59 14.57
N GLY A 135 22.58 12.05 14.78
CA GLY A 135 21.32 12.78 14.62
C GLY A 135 20.84 12.94 13.18
N LYS A 136 21.57 12.43 12.18
CA LYS A 136 21.13 12.41 10.79
C LYS A 136 20.66 11.03 10.36
N VAL A 137 19.64 11.01 9.50
CA VAL A 137 19.14 9.79 8.87
C VAL A 137 19.93 9.54 7.59
N HIS A 138 20.35 8.29 7.39
CA HIS A 138 21.04 7.85 6.19
C HIS A 138 20.29 6.69 5.54
N SER A 139 20.27 6.68 4.22
CA SER A 139 19.83 5.50 3.46
C SER A 139 20.99 4.51 3.33
N ILE A 140 20.71 3.23 3.57
CA ILE A 140 21.63 2.13 3.34
C ILE A 140 20.93 1.02 2.55
N PRO A 141 21.64 0.25 1.71
CA PRO A 141 21.04 -0.82 0.93
C PRO A 141 20.33 -1.87 1.82
N MET A 142 19.16 -2.36 1.40
CA MET A 142 18.43 -3.39 2.15
C MET A 142 18.94 -4.79 1.77
N THR A 143 19.85 -5.37 2.57
CA THR A 143 20.28 -6.77 2.38
C THR A 143 19.17 -7.75 2.79
N GLY A 144 19.25 -9.00 2.33
CA GLY A 144 18.29 -10.04 2.71
C GLY A 144 18.21 -10.27 4.23
N ALA A 145 19.32 -10.13 4.96
CA ALA A 145 19.33 -10.20 6.42
C ALA A 145 18.58 -9.02 7.07
N MET A 146 18.77 -7.80 6.55
CA MET A 146 18.06 -6.62 7.03
C MET A 146 16.56 -6.74 6.76
N GLU A 147 16.17 -7.12 5.54
CA GLU A 147 14.76 -7.30 5.17
C GLU A 147 14.12 -8.41 6.01
N ALA A 148 14.77 -9.57 6.17
CA ALA A 148 14.25 -10.66 6.98
C ALA A 148 14.01 -10.25 8.45
N TYR A 149 14.92 -9.47 9.02
CA TYR A 149 14.85 -8.98 10.40
C TYR A 149 13.77 -7.91 10.59
N LEU A 150 13.80 -6.86 9.75
CA LEU A 150 12.86 -5.74 9.85
C LEU A 150 11.44 -6.16 9.45
N ARG A 151 11.28 -7.06 8.47
CA ARG A 151 9.98 -7.60 8.09
C ARG A 151 9.34 -8.36 9.24
N LEU A 152 10.10 -9.26 9.89
CA LEU A 152 9.60 -9.98 11.06
C LEU A 152 9.22 -9.00 12.18
N ALA A 153 10.05 -7.98 12.43
CA ALA A 153 9.73 -6.94 13.41
C ALA A 153 8.42 -6.23 13.08
N TYR A 154 8.21 -5.88 11.80
CA TYR A 154 7.01 -5.20 11.35
C TYR A 154 5.77 -6.09 11.40
N ASP A 155 5.90 -7.37 11.02
CA ASP A 155 4.80 -8.32 11.11
C ASP A 155 4.38 -8.51 12.58
N LEU A 156 5.34 -8.67 13.51
CA LEU A 156 5.04 -8.74 14.94
C LEU A 156 4.35 -7.47 15.45
N TYR A 157 4.83 -6.29 15.04
CA TYR A 157 4.20 -5.02 15.41
C TYR A 157 2.78 -4.91 14.87
N ALA A 158 2.56 -5.29 13.62
CA ALA A 158 1.25 -5.26 12.99
C ALA A 158 0.26 -6.15 13.75
N LEU A 159 0.65 -7.39 14.11
CA LEU A 159 -0.18 -8.29 14.92
C LEU A 159 -0.49 -7.70 16.30
N ASP A 160 0.53 -7.28 17.04
CA ASP A 160 0.41 -6.79 18.41
C ASP A 160 -0.46 -5.52 18.48
N HIS A 161 -0.26 -4.59 17.55
CA HIS A 161 -0.97 -3.32 17.51
C HIS A 161 -2.43 -3.46 17.04
N ASN A 162 -2.73 -4.41 16.14
CA ASN A 162 -4.06 -4.56 15.53
C ASN A 162 -4.94 -5.63 16.18
N ALA A 163 -4.34 -6.73 16.63
CA ALA A 163 -5.03 -7.89 17.16
C ALA A 163 -4.40 -8.33 18.50
N GLU A 164 -3.70 -9.46 18.49
CA GLU A 164 -3.00 -10.02 19.62
C GLU A 164 -1.70 -10.68 19.15
N LEU A 165 -0.61 -10.39 19.86
CA LEU A 165 0.63 -11.15 19.72
C LEU A 165 0.63 -12.29 20.75
N GLN A 166 0.14 -13.46 20.33
CA GLN A 166 -0.02 -14.61 21.22
C GLN A 166 1.33 -15.16 21.70
N GLU A 167 1.45 -15.42 23.00
CA GLU A 167 2.68 -15.96 23.59
C GLU A 167 3.07 -17.31 22.98
N LYS A 168 2.10 -18.15 22.60
CA LYS A 168 2.33 -19.42 21.90
C LYS A 168 3.04 -19.22 20.56
N LEU A 169 2.61 -18.24 19.76
CA LEU A 169 3.26 -17.90 18.50
C LEU A 169 4.70 -17.43 18.76
N VAL A 170 4.91 -16.54 19.74
CA VAL A 170 6.25 -16.07 20.13
C VAL A 170 7.15 -17.23 20.58
N ASN A 171 6.63 -18.18 21.35
CA ASN A 171 7.37 -19.36 21.78
C ASN A 171 7.75 -20.27 20.60
N ARG A 172 6.86 -20.44 19.62
CA ARG A 172 7.18 -21.14 18.36
C ARG A 172 8.23 -20.39 17.54
N LEU A 173 8.18 -19.06 17.50
CA LEU A 173 9.19 -18.22 16.84
C LEU A 173 10.56 -18.27 17.49
N ARG A 174 10.64 -18.52 18.81
CA ARG A 174 11.90 -18.72 19.55
C ARG A 174 12.51 -20.11 19.36
N ASN A 175 11.69 -21.08 18.97
CA ASN A 175 12.11 -22.46 18.75
C ASN A 175 12.60 -22.65 17.31
N LYS A 176 13.86 -23.05 17.12
CA LYS A 176 14.48 -23.17 15.79
C LYS A 176 13.74 -24.11 14.83
N ASP A 177 13.19 -25.20 15.33
CA ASP A 177 12.54 -26.22 14.50
C ASP A 177 11.16 -25.74 14.01
N ASN A 178 10.44 -25.01 14.87
CA ASN A 178 9.12 -24.45 14.56
C ASN A 178 9.18 -23.09 13.86
N PHE A 179 10.31 -22.39 13.97
CA PHE A 179 10.48 -21.02 13.51
C PHE A 179 10.03 -20.77 12.06
N PRO A 180 10.40 -21.59 11.05
CA PRO A 180 10.01 -21.28 9.67
C PRO A 180 8.49 -21.28 9.45
N GLY A 181 7.76 -22.20 10.10
CA GLY A 181 6.30 -22.26 10.05
C GLY A 181 5.65 -21.07 10.77
N ALA A 182 6.06 -20.83 12.01
CA ALA A 182 5.54 -19.74 12.83
C ALA A 182 5.82 -18.36 12.22
N ARG A 183 6.98 -18.17 11.58
CA ARG A 183 7.30 -16.95 10.84
C ARG A 183 6.34 -16.74 9.68
N TYR A 184 6.02 -17.79 8.93
CA TYR A 184 5.11 -17.68 7.80
C TYR A 184 3.67 -17.40 8.27
N GLU A 185 3.24 -17.98 9.38
CA GLU A 185 1.95 -17.64 10.01
C GLU A 185 1.87 -16.16 10.40
N ALA A 186 2.92 -15.62 11.04
CA ALA A 186 3.00 -14.19 11.37
C ALA A 186 2.96 -13.29 10.12
N PHE A 187 3.68 -13.67 9.06
CA PHE A 187 3.66 -12.98 7.78
C PHE A 187 2.27 -12.95 7.14
N VAL A 188 1.55 -14.08 7.13
CA VAL A 188 0.20 -14.17 6.57
C VAL A 188 -0.77 -13.31 7.38
N ALA A 189 -0.74 -13.41 8.71
CA ALA A 189 -1.57 -12.59 9.60
C ALA A 189 -1.32 -11.09 9.39
N ALA A 190 -0.06 -10.66 9.38
CA ALA A 190 0.31 -9.26 9.18
C ALA A 190 -0.10 -8.75 7.78
N THR A 191 0.00 -9.61 6.76
CA THR A 191 -0.43 -9.29 5.40
C THR A 191 -1.93 -9.03 5.33
N LEU A 192 -2.74 -9.88 5.97
CA LEU A 192 -4.19 -9.68 6.02
C LEU A 192 -4.58 -8.42 6.81
N ILE A 193 -3.88 -8.11 7.90
CA ILE A 193 -4.06 -6.85 8.64
C ILE A 193 -3.80 -5.65 7.72
N ARG A 194 -2.68 -5.64 7.00
CA ARG A 194 -2.35 -4.58 6.02
C ARG A 194 -3.36 -4.52 4.87
N ALA A 195 -3.99 -5.63 4.52
CA ALA A 195 -5.06 -5.71 3.53
C ALA A 195 -6.45 -5.27 4.08
N GLY A 196 -6.55 -4.87 5.34
CA GLY A 196 -7.80 -4.39 5.94
C GLY A 196 -8.70 -5.50 6.49
N PHE A 197 -8.11 -6.62 6.91
CA PHE A 197 -8.82 -7.68 7.61
C PHE A 197 -8.62 -7.57 9.12
N GLU A 198 -9.69 -7.83 9.87
CA GLU A 198 -9.64 -8.09 11.32
C GLU A 198 -9.41 -9.58 11.56
N LEU A 199 -8.57 -9.93 12.54
CA LEU A 199 -8.20 -11.31 12.84
C LEU A 199 -8.74 -11.76 14.20
N GLU A 200 -9.29 -12.98 14.20
CA GLU A 200 -9.71 -13.72 15.39
C GLU A 200 -8.93 -15.04 15.40
N PHE A 201 -7.99 -15.22 16.34
CA PHE A 201 -7.21 -16.45 16.44
C PHE A 201 -8.08 -17.59 17.00
N GLU A 202 -7.94 -18.78 16.42
CA GLU A 202 -8.63 -19.97 16.91
C GLU A 202 -8.02 -20.44 18.24
N ASN A 203 -8.81 -21.14 19.05
CA ASN A 203 -8.34 -21.63 20.34
C ASN A 203 -7.42 -22.86 20.15
N GLU A 204 -6.10 -22.63 20.13
CA GLU A 204 -5.09 -23.69 20.01
C GLU A 204 -5.09 -24.71 21.17
N ASP A 205 -5.80 -24.46 22.29
CA ASP A 205 -5.93 -25.43 23.39
C ASP A 205 -6.99 -26.52 23.14
N ASP A 206 -7.86 -26.35 22.14
CA ASP A 206 -8.85 -27.35 21.77
C ASP A 206 -8.24 -28.41 20.83
N GLY A 207 -7.70 -29.47 21.42
CA GLY A 207 -7.22 -30.64 20.69
C GLY A 207 -8.32 -31.57 20.15
N SER A 208 -9.60 -31.29 20.42
CA SER A 208 -10.71 -32.16 20.00
C SER A 208 -11.01 -32.06 18.51
N THR A 209 -10.63 -30.96 17.85
CA THR A 209 -10.77 -30.78 16.41
C THR A 209 -9.55 -30.12 15.77
N SER A 210 -9.34 -30.33 14.47
CA SER A 210 -8.28 -29.64 13.74
C SER A 210 -8.78 -28.29 13.23
N HIS A 211 -8.21 -27.18 13.71
CA HIS A 211 -8.61 -25.84 13.31
C HIS A 211 -7.66 -25.24 12.25
N CYS A 212 -8.17 -24.26 11.51
CA CYS A 212 -7.35 -23.30 10.77
C CYS A 212 -6.56 -22.40 11.75
N GLU A 213 -5.56 -21.66 11.26
CA GLU A 213 -4.71 -20.82 12.11
C GLU A 213 -5.52 -19.67 12.75
N PHE A 214 -6.38 -19.02 11.96
CA PHE A 214 -7.25 -17.93 12.43
C PHE A 214 -8.40 -17.66 11.45
N THR A 215 -9.41 -16.94 11.92
CA THR A 215 -10.48 -16.37 11.11
C THR A 215 -10.15 -14.92 10.75
N ALA A 216 -10.27 -14.57 9.46
CA ALA A 216 -10.06 -13.21 8.96
C ALA A 216 -11.37 -12.62 8.43
N THR A 217 -11.73 -11.43 8.88
CA THR A 217 -12.93 -10.70 8.44
C THR A 217 -12.53 -9.49 7.60
N CYS A 218 -12.93 -9.44 6.33
CA CYS A 218 -12.70 -8.27 5.49
C CYS A 218 -13.56 -7.11 6.00
N THR A 219 -12.95 -6.02 6.48
CA THR A 219 -13.70 -4.90 7.06
C THR A 219 -14.62 -4.19 6.05
N LYS A 220 -14.22 -4.18 4.77
CA LYS A 220 -14.96 -3.54 3.68
C LYS A 220 -16.26 -4.28 3.32
N THR A 221 -16.26 -5.61 3.35
CA THR A 221 -17.39 -6.42 2.89
C THR A 221 -18.07 -7.23 3.99
N GLY A 222 -17.43 -7.37 5.15
CA GLY A 222 -17.88 -8.20 6.26
C GLY A 222 -17.69 -9.71 6.02
N ARG A 223 -17.17 -10.14 4.86
CA ARG A 223 -16.94 -11.56 4.57
C ARG A 223 -15.84 -12.13 5.45
N LYS A 224 -16.11 -13.33 5.98
CA LYS A 224 -15.18 -14.08 6.84
C LYS A 224 -14.50 -15.21 6.07
N PHE A 225 -13.25 -15.49 6.44
CA PHE A 225 -12.42 -16.52 5.84
C PHE A 225 -11.72 -17.34 6.92
N SER A 226 -11.69 -18.67 6.77
CA SER A 226 -10.85 -19.54 7.59
C SER A 226 -9.48 -19.65 6.92
N VAL A 227 -8.45 -19.15 7.60
CA VAL A 227 -7.12 -18.98 7.00
C VAL A 227 -6.18 -20.11 7.43
N GLU A 228 -5.54 -20.73 6.46
CA GLU A 228 -4.48 -21.71 6.72
C GLU A 228 -3.17 -21.26 6.10
N ALA A 229 -2.08 -21.25 6.88
CA ALA A 229 -0.74 -20.99 6.38
C ALA A 229 0.09 -22.28 6.34
N LYS A 230 0.81 -22.51 5.23
CA LYS A 230 1.70 -23.66 5.07
C LYS A 230 3.05 -23.25 4.50
N HIS A 231 4.08 -23.37 5.33
CA HIS A 231 5.45 -23.17 4.91
C HIS A 231 6.06 -24.45 4.31
N ARG A 232 6.86 -24.33 3.24
CA ARG A 232 7.73 -25.40 2.78
C ARG A 232 8.93 -25.55 3.69
N ALA A 233 9.02 -26.70 4.35
CA ALA A 233 10.26 -27.17 4.98
C ALA A 233 11.00 -28.18 4.08
N GLY A 234 12.32 -28.03 3.97
CA GLY A 234 13.22 -29.01 3.34
C GLY A 234 13.33 -28.97 1.81
N SER A 235 14.27 -29.78 1.29
CA SER A 235 14.62 -29.82 -0.14
C SER A 235 13.55 -30.51 -1.01
N THR A 236 12.89 -31.56 -0.50
CA THR A 236 11.84 -32.29 -1.22
C THR A 236 10.44 -31.77 -0.88
N PHE A 237 9.89 -30.93 -1.75
CA PHE A 237 8.59 -30.31 -1.49
C PHE A 237 7.44 -31.01 -2.21
N ARG A 238 6.52 -31.55 -1.41
CA ARG A 238 5.27 -32.15 -1.89
C ARG A 238 4.12 -31.17 -1.70
N LEU A 239 4.03 -30.18 -2.59
CA LEU A 239 2.97 -29.14 -2.62
C LEU A 239 1.58 -29.71 -2.35
N GLY A 240 1.21 -30.77 -3.07
CA GLY A 240 -0.08 -31.43 -2.90
C GLY A 240 -0.33 -32.00 -1.50
N ARG A 241 0.71 -32.45 -0.79
CA ARG A 241 0.56 -32.91 0.60
C ARG A 241 0.21 -31.74 1.53
N GLN A 242 0.81 -30.57 1.33
CA GLN A 242 0.50 -29.39 2.14
C GLN A 242 -0.88 -28.84 1.81
N LEU A 243 -1.25 -28.78 0.53
CA LEU A 243 -2.60 -28.43 0.11
C LEU A 243 -3.62 -29.37 0.75
N ASN A 244 -3.44 -30.68 0.65
CA ASN A 244 -4.36 -31.65 1.25
C ASN A 244 -4.47 -31.49 2.77
N ARG A 245 -3.36 -31.22 3.47
CA ARG A 245 -3.36 -30.97 4.92
C ARG A 245 -4.11 -29.69 5.27
N ALA A 246 -3.93 -28.63 4.49
CA ALA A 246 -4.63 -27.37 4.67
C ALA A 246 -6.14 -27.54 4.46
N LEU A 247 -6.53 -28.19 3.36
CA LEU A 247 -7.94 -28.43 3.03
C LEU A 247 -8.64 -29.38 4.00
N ALA A 248 -7.88 -30.29 4.64
CA ALA A 248 -8.41 -31.20 5.65
C ALA A 248 -8.76 -30.52 6.99
N LYS A 249 -8.27 -29.30 7.25
CA LYS A 249 -8.64 -28.55 8.45
C LYS A 249 -10.13 -28.22 8.44
N LYS A 250 -10.72 -28.21 9.64
CA LYS A 250 -12.08 -27.72 9.83
C LYS A 250 -12.06 -26.21 9.59
N ALA A 251 -12.89 -25.79 8.64
CA ALA A 251 -13.10 -24.39 8.31
C ALA A 251 -14.57 -24.05 8.57
N ASN A 252 -14.80 -22.99 9.34
CA ASN A 252 -16.15 -22.48 9.62
C ASN A 252 -16.62 -21.49 8.54
N HIS A 253 -15.70 -21.01 7.71
CA HIS A 253 -15.94 -20.04 6.65
C HIS A 253 -15.25 -20.45 5.35
N THR A 254 -15.36 -19.64 4.30
CA THR A 254 -14.65 -19.86 3.04
C THR A 254 -13.15 -19.97 3.30
N ARG A 255 -12.49 -20.97 2.70
CA ARG A 255 -11.07 -21.24 2.91
C ARG A 255 -10.21 -20.23 2.17
N LEU A 256 -9.22 -19.68 2.88
CA LEU A 256 -8.13 -18.91 2.30
C LEU A 256 -6.81 -19.57 2.69
N VAL A 257 -6.18 -20.25 1.73
CA VAL A 257 -5.00 -21.08 1.96
C VAL A 257 -3.77 -20.38 1.40
N PHE A 258 -2.79 -20.14 2.26
CA PHE A 258 -1.48 -19.61 1.92
C PHE A 258 -0.44 -20.73 1.87
N ILE A 259 0.32 -20.81 0.78
CA ILE A 259 1.41 -21.77 0.62
C ILE A 259 2.70 -21.04 0.24
N ASP A 260 3.71 -21.15 1.10
CA ASP A 260 5.06 -20.67 0.82
C ASP A 260 5.84 -21.71 0.00
N ILE A 261 6.36 -21.28 -1.14
CA ILE A 261 7.22 -22.10 -1.99
C ILE A 261 8.65 -22.19 -1.45
N ASN A 262 9.08 -21.19 -0.69
CA ASN A 262 10.37 -21.12 0.00
C ASN A 262 11.55 -21.66 -0.85
N VAL A 263 11.86 -20.98 -1.96
CA VAL A 263 13.03 -21.27 -2.79
C VAL A 263 13.91 -20.04 -2.93
N PRO A 264 15.25 -20.19 -3.02
CA PRO A 264 16.13 -19.09 -3.40
C PRO A 264 15.70 -18.50 -4.74
N ASP A 265 15.61 -17.17 -4.81
CA ASP A 265 15.39 -16.41 -6.05
C ASP A 265 16.01 -15.01 -5.89
N ASP A 266 17.18 -14.81 -6.49
CA ASP A 266 17.95 -13.55 -6.52
C ASP A 266 17.79 -12.78 -7.85
N THR A 267 16.80 -13.17 -8.66
CA THR A 267 16.52 -12.51 -9.93
C THR A 267 15.92 -11.12 -9.68
N THR A 268 16.05 -10.21 -10.65
CA THR A 268 15.48 -8.85 -10.58
C THR A 268 14.45 -8.55 -11.68
N ASP A 269 14.19 -9.51 -12.58
CA ASP A 269 13.17 -9.37 -13.61
C ASP A 269 11.73 -9.42 -13.05
N ILE A 270 10.81 -8.85 -13.83
CA ILE A 270 9.39 -8.74 -13.50
C ILE A 270 8.57 -9.93 -14.02
N GLU A 271 9.20 -10.91 -14.66
CA GLU A 271 8.49 -12.06 -15.21
C GLU A 271 8.05 -13.01 -14.09
N VAL A 272 6.96 -13.74 -14.33
CA VAL A 272 6.53 -14.78 -13.40
C VAL A 272 7.54 -15.93 -13.43
N PRO A 273 8.19 -16.27 -12.31
CA PRO A 273 9.20 -17.34 -12.29
C PRO A 273 8.63 -18.70 -12.69
N VAL A 274 9.43 -19.48 -13.42
CA VAL A 274 9.09 -20.84 -13.85
C VAL A 274 8.73 -21.75 -12.67
N TYR A 275 9.38 -21.59 -11.51
CA TYR A 275 9.05 -22.39 -10.33
C TYR A 275 7.65 -22.09 -9.77
N MET A 276 7.18 -20.83 -9.86
CA MET A 276 5.84 -20.44 -9.47
C MET A 276 4.79 -21.03 -10.42
N GLN A 277 5.04 -20.94 -11.73
CA GLN A 277 4.17 -21.55 -12.74
C GLN A 277 4.06 -23.07 -12.53
N ARG A 278 5.19 -23.75 -12.31
CA ARG A 278 5.22 -25.19 -12.01
C ARG A 278 4.49 -25.53 -10.71
N ALA A 279 4.60 -24.69 -9.69
CA ALA A 279 3.89 -24.87 -8.43
C ALA A 279 2.37 -24.84 -8.65
N LEU A 280 1.85 -23.83 -9.35
CA LEU A 280 0.43 -23.73 -9.68
C LEU A 280 -0.05 -24.91 -10.52
N VAL A 281 0.67 -25.28 -11.59
CA VAL A 281 0.34 -26.46 -12.41
C VAL A 281 0.29 -27.73 -11.55
N SER A 282 1.22 -27.88 -10.60
CA SER A 282 1.24 -29.01 -9.67
C SER A 282 0.02 -29.03 -8.74
N LEU A 283 -0.39 -27.87 -8.23
CA LEU A 283 -1.55 -27.71 -7.35
C LEU A 283 -2.86 -27.98 -8.11
N ARG A 284 -3.00 -27.48 -9.35
CA ARG A 284 -4.16 -27.75 -10.23
C ARG A 284 -4.41 -29.24 -10.48
N LYS A 285 -3.36 -30.08 -10.48
CA LYS A 285 -3.52 -31.54 -10.62
C LYS A 285 -4.33 -32.18 -9.48
N PHE A 286 -4.58 -31.46 -8.39
CA PHE A 286 -5.40 -31.92 -7.26
C PHE A 286 -6.88 -31.58 -7.39
N GLU A 287 -7.28 -30.74 -8.35
CA GLU A 287 -8.71 -30.44 -8.54
C GLU A 287 -9.51 -31.66 -8.96
N GLY A 288 -10.76 -31.73 -8.47
CA GLY A 288 -11.66 -32.84 -8.75
C GLY A 288 -11.26 -34.17 -8.09
N ARG A 289 -10.17 -34.20 -7.31
CA ARG A 289 -9.77 -35.41 -6.58
C ARG A 289 -10.69 -35.69 -5.42
N ILE A 290 -10.89 -36.99 -5.19
CA ILE A 290 -11.54 -37.54 -4.00
C ILE A 290 -10.46 -38.19 -3.14
N ILE A 291 -10.34 -37.76 -1.88
CA ILE A 291 -9.38 -38.30 -0.91
C ILE A 291 -10.17 -38.82 0.29
N ASN A 292 -9.90 -40.07 0.69
CA ASN A 292 -10.63 -40.75 1.77
C ASN A 292 -12.16 -40.70 1.57
N GLY A 293 -12.61 -40.88 0.31
CA GLY A 293 -14.03 -40.89 -0.05
C GLY A 293 -14.73 -39.53 -0.05
N LYS A 294 -14.00 -38.42 0.16
CA LYS A 294 -14.56 -37.06 0.12
C LYS A 294 -13.90 -36.22 -0.97
N PRO A 295 -14.67 -35.44 -1.76
CA PRO A 295 -14.06 -34.45 -2.63
C PRO A 295 -13.28 -33.45 -1.79
N LEU A 296 -12.17 -32.94 -2.33
CA LEU A 296 -11.50 -31.81 -1.71
C LEU A 296 -12.45 -30.61 -1.70
N PRO A 297 -12.43 -29.75 -0.66
CA PRO A 297 -13.21 -28.52 -0.63
C PRO A 297 -12.59 -27.46 -1.54
N ASP A 298 -13.39 -26.47 -1.91
CA ASP A 298 -12.94 -25.25 -2.57
C ASP A 298 -12.11 -24.37 -1.61
N ALA A 299 -11.24 -23.55 -2.18
CA ALA A 299 -10.44 -22.58 -1.43
C ALA A 299 -9.94 -21.47 -2.35
N TYR A 300 -9.76 -20.27 -1.82
CA TYR A 300 -8.83 -19.31 -2.41
C TYR A 300 -7.41 -19.74 -2.07
N LEU A 301 -6.55 -19.84 -3.06
CA LEU A 301 -5.18 -20.32 -2.93
C LEU A 301 -4.22 -19.18 -3.25
N VAL A 302 -3.48 -18.73 -2.24
CA VAL A 302 -2.42 -17.73 -2.36
C VAL A 302 -1.08 -18.44 -2.24
N VAL A 303 -0.26 -18.36 -3.27
CA VAL A 303 1.06 -18.98 -3.34
C VAL A 303 2.11 -17.88 -3.30
N THR A 304 3.04 -17.96 -2.35
CA THR A 304 4.07 -16.93 -2.15
C THR A 304 5.48 -17.50 -2.24
N ASN A 305 6.46 -16.67 -2.56
CA ASN A 305 7.86 -16.93 -2.30
C ASN A 305 8.52 -15.64 -1.77
N THR A 306 9.06 -15.66 -0.55
CA THR A 306 9.74 -14.53 0.09
C THR A 306 11.16 -14.95 0.53
N PRO A 307 12.16 -14.89 -0.37
CA PRO A 307 13.40 -15.65 -0.22
C PRO A 307 14.51 -14.94 0.57
N TRP A 308 14.21 -13.86 1.30
CA TRP A 308 15.20 -13.01 1.99
C TRP A 308 16.22 -13.78 2.83
N HIS A 309 15.77 -14.86 3.47
CA HIS A 309 16.59 -15.69 4.35
C HIS A 309 17.55 -16.64 3.62
N HIS A 310 17.38 -16.83 2.31
CA HIS A 310 18.34 -17.54 1.44
C HIS A 310 19.45 -16.60 0.94
N HIS A 311 19.21 -15.29 0.98
CA HIS A 311 20.01 -14.26 0.32
C HIS A 311 20.51 -13.20 1.31
N LEU A 312 21.04 -13.65 2.44
CA LEU A 312 21.30 -12.80 3.62
C LEU A 312 22.24 -11.61 3.35
N ASP A 313 23.28 -11.82 2.56
CA ASP A 313 24.33 -10.82 2.29
C ASP A 313 24.15 -10.08 0.96
N THR A 314 23.10 -10.40 0.20
CA THR A 314 22.88 -9.82 -1.14
C THR A 314 21.79 -8.74 -1.09
N LEU A 315 21.77 -7.90 -2.13
CA LEU A 315 20.74 -6.89 -2.38
C LEU A 315 19.62 -7.40 -3.30
N ASN A 316 19.82 -8.57 -3.90
CA ASN A 316 18.94 -9.09 -4.93
C ASN A 316 18.14 -10.27 -4.37
N PHE A 317 16.83 -10.08 -4.33
CA PHE A 317 15.87 -11.12 -4.02
C PHE A 317 14.53 -10.74 -4.63
N ARG A 318 13.83 -11.71 -5.20
CA ARG A 318 12.49 -11.49 -5.76
C ARG A 318 11.43 -12.10 -4.87
N SER A 319 10.53 -11.27 -4.37
CA SER A 319 9.30 -11.74 -3.73
C SER A 319 8.20 -11.88 -4.77
N VAL A 320 7.51 -13.01 -4.77
CA VAL A 320 6.44 -13.28 -5.74
C VAL A 320 5.20 -13.76 -5.02
N VAL A 321 4.05 -13.30 -5.49
CA VAL A 321 2.74 -13.81 -5.09
C VAL A 321 1.92 -14.16 -6.32
N MET A 322 1.20 -15.27 -6.26
CA MET A 322 0.16 -15.63 -7.22
C MET A 322 -1.08 -16.08 -6.45
N ALA A 323 -2.26 -15.78 -6.96
CA ALA A 323 -3.50 -16.29 -6.38
C ALA A 323 -4.45 -16.80 -7.45
N GLU A 324 -5.10 -17.92 -7.15
CA GLU A 324 -6.20 -18.45 -7.93
C GLU A 324 -7.18 -19.19 -7.01
N GLY A 325 -8.36 -19.48 -7.53
CA GLY A 325 -9.33 -20.32 -6.87
C GLY A 325 -9.02 -21.80 -7.08
N PHE A 326 -8.92 -22.58 -6.02
CA PHE A 326 -8.90 -24.05 -6.07
C PHE A 326 -10.35 -24.56 -6.09
N GLN A 327 -10.74 -25.22 -7.18
CA GLN A 327 -12.12 -25.62 -7.51
C GLN A 327 -13.11 -24.45 -7.67
N ILE A 328 -12.60 -23.23 -7.93
CA ILE A 328 -13.40 -22.04 -8.25
C ILE A 328 -13.01 -21.62 -9.67
N GLN A 329 -13.88 -21.88 -10.63
CA GLN A 329 -13.54 -21.83 -12.06
C GLN A 329 -13.37 -20.41 -12.60
N ASP A 330 -14.15 -19.46 -12.11
CA ASP A 330 -14.15 -18.05 -12.53
C ASP A 330 -13.03 -17.22 -11.88
N LEU A 331 -12.18 -17.85 -11.05
CA LEU A 331 -10.98 -17.26 -10.46
C LEU A 331 -9.72 -18.05 -10.82
N LYS A 332 -9.54 -18.45 -12.09
CA LYS A 332 -8.29 -19.06 -12.55
C LYS A 332 -7.38 -18.04 -13.22
N ILE A 333 -6.07 -18.13 -12.95
CA ILE A 333 -5.07 -17.38 -13.73
C ILE A 333 -5.14 -17.87 -15.17
N GLY A 334 -5.35 -16.93 -16.09
CA GLY A 334 -5.57 -17.18 -17.51
C GLY A 334 -7.03 -17.45 -17.89
N SER A 335 -8.00 -17.23 -16.99
CA SER A 335 -9.43 -17.31 -17.34
C SER A 335 -9.78 -16.33 -18.44
N THR A 336 -10.60 -16.78 -19.39
CA THR A 336 -11.22 -15.91 -20.39
C THR A 336 -12.69 -15.74 -20.06
N PHE A 337 -13.21 -14.53 -20.29
CA PHE A 337 -14.62 -14.21 -20.06
C PHE A 337 -15.30 -13.90 -21.38
N PRO A 338 -16.57 -14.30 -21.56
CA PRO A 338 -17.30 -14.05 -22.80
C PRO A 338 -17.60 -12.56 -23.03
N THR A 339 -17.67 -11.76 -21.95
CA THR A 339 -17.94 -10.32 -22.00
C THR A 339 -17.16 -9.60 -20.90
N LEU A 340 -17.00 -8.27 -21.05
CA LEU A 340 -16.46 -7.42 -19.98
C LEU A 340 -17.34 -7.47 -18.73
N ARG A 341 -18.68 -7.47 -18.86
CA ARG A 341 -19.60 -7.70 -17.74
C ARG A 341 -19.29 -8.98 -16.97
N ALA A 342 -19.09 -10.11 -17.65
CA ALA A 342 -18.78 -11.36 -16.98
C ALA A 342 -17.45 -11.32 -16.20
N ALA A 343 -16.46 -10.57 -16.70
CA ALA A 343 -15.19 -10.33 -16.01
C ALA A 343 -15.38 -9.42 -14.78
N ILE A 344 -16.15 -8.33 -14.91
CA ILE A 344 -16.49 -7.42 -13.80
C ILE A 344 -17.23 -8.19 -12.70
N ASP A 345 -18.27 -8.94 -13.07
CA ASP A 345 -19.07 -9.70 -12.11
C ASP A 345 -18.23 -10.78 -11.40
N SER A 346 -17.28 -11.41 -12.09
CA SER A 346 -16.33 -12.34 -11.46
C SER A 346 -15.41 -11.62 -10.47
N ARG A 347 -14.82 -10.49 -10.87
CA ARG A 347 -13.98 -9.69 -9.99
C ARG A 347 -14.74 -9.25 -8.75
N ASP A 348 -15.98 -8.79 -8.91
CA ASP A 348 -16.82 -8.33 -7.80
C ASP A 348 -17.18 -9.48 -6.83
N ARG A 349 -17.43 -10.71 -7.34
CA ARG A 349 -17.63 -11.91 -6.48
C ARG A 349 -16.42 -12.25 -5.61
N HIS A 350 -15.22 -11.91 -6.06
CA HIS A 350 -13.95 -12.28 -5.44
C HIS A 350 -13.13 -11.06 -5.01
N ILE A 351 -13.77 -9.91 -4.82
CA ILE A 351 -13.10 -8.62 -4.65
C ILE A 351 -12.12 -8.62 -3.48
N GLU A 352 -12.40 -9.36 -2.40
CA GLU A 352 -11.51 -9.44 -1.24
C GLU A 352 -10.16 -10.08 -1.57
N VAL A 353 -10.13 -11.03 -2.50
CA VAL A 353 -8.89 -11.69 -2.93
C VAL A 353 -8.13 -10.80 -3.90
N PHE A 354 -8.82 -10.10 -4.80
CA PHE A 354 -8.18 -9.10 -5.66
C PHE A 354 -7.58 -7.96 -4.85
N ASP A 355 -8.34 -7.40 -3.90
CA ASP A 355 -7.89 -6.34 -2.99
C ASP A 355 -6.70 -6.83 -2.14
N LEU A 356 -6.73 -8.07 -1.64
CA LEU A 356 -5.61 -8.69 -0.94
C LEU A 356 -4.35 -8.77 -1.80
N ILE A 357 -4.43 -9.23 -3.04
CA ILE A 357 -3.25 -9.34 -3.91
C ILE A 357 -2.72 -7.97 -4.31
N GLN A 358 -3.61 -7.01 -4.56
CA GLN A 358 -3.19 -5.63 -4.79
C GLN A 358 -2.51 -5.05 -3.54
N SER A 359 -3.01 -5.32 -2.34
CA SER A 359 -2.40 -4.89 -1.08
C SER A 359 -0.99 -5.46 -0.88
N MET A 360 -0.75 -6.71 -1.32
CA MET A 360 0.57 -7.33 -1.21
C MET A 360 1.60 -6.67 -2.13
N LYS A 361 1.14 -6.06 -3.24
CA LYS A 361 1.98 -5.23 -4.12
C LYS A 361 2.16 -3.82 -3.54
N ASP A 362 1.06 -3.18 -3.15
CA ASP A 362 1.06 -1.80 -2.67
C ASP A 362 1.82 -1.63 -1.35
N TYR A 363 1.74 -2.62 -0.45
CA TYR A 363 2.30 -2.59 0.90
C TYR A 363 3.51 -3.53 1.04
N ALA A 364 4.21 -3.77 -0.07
CA ALA A 364 5.38 -4.66 -0.11
C ALA A 364 6.57 -4.09 0.66
N GLU A 365 6.69 -2.78 0.82
CA GLU A 365 7.79 -2.13 1.52
C GLU A 365 7.56 -2.03 3.04
N ILE A 366 8.63 -1.80 3.80
CA ILE A 366 8.56 -1.47 5.23
C ILE A 366 8.55 0.06 5.35
N PRO A 367 7.58 0.67 6.06
CA PRO A 367 7.58 2.11 6.28
C PRO A 367 8.86 2.58 6.95
N SER A 368 9.42 3.70 6.49
CA SER A 368 10.55 4.36 7.15
C SER A 368 10.10 5.55 8.02
N THR A 369 8.96 6.17 7.70
CA THR A 369 8.34 7.26 8.46
C THR A 369 7.22 6.73 9.37
N PHE A 370 6.83 7.52 10.38
CA PHE A 370 5.79 7.12 11.33
C PHE A 370 4.41 7.69 10.96
N ASP A 371 4.38 8.90 10.42
CA ASP A 371 3.17 9.62 10.01
C ASP A 371 2.71 9.26 8.58
N GLY A 372 3.57 8.58 7.82
CA GLY A 372 3.31 8.29 6.41
C GLY A 372 3.72 9.43 5.48
N GLU A 373 4.56 10.38 5.91
CA GLU A 373 5.19 11.31 4.98
C GLU A 373 6.11 10.57 4.01
N ILE A 374 6.29 11.13 2.81
CA ILE A 374 7.23 10.62 1.80
C ILE A 374 8.67 10.72 2.38
N PRO A 375 9.44 9.63 2.41
CA PRO A 375 10.76 9.60 3.07
C PRO A 375 11.73 10.68 2.57
N GLU A 376 11.69 10.97 1.28
CA GLU A 376 12.48 12.00 0.62
C GLU A 376 12.23 13.39 1.23
N PHE A 377 10.98 13.72 1.56
CA PHE A 377 10.63 14.99 2.20
C PHE A 377 10.77 14.94 3.73
N ALA A 378 10.58 13.78 4.35
CA ALA A 378 10.73 13.61 5.79
C ALA A 378 12.19 13.66 6.28
N PHE A 379 13.13 13.23 5.44
CA PHE A 379 14.55 13.10 5.79
C PHE A 379 15.51 13.89 4.88
N GLY A 380 14.98 14.52 3.82
CA GLY A 380 15.75 15.36 2.89
C GLY A 380 16.10 16.74 3.46
N ASN A 381 16.89 17.51 2.71
CA ASN A 381 17.38 18.83 3.11
C ASN A 381 16.39 19.94 2.74
N ASP A 382 15.33 20.17 3.54
CA ASP A 382 14.45 21.36 3.49
C ASP A 382 13.98 21.83 2.07
N GLU A 383 13.99 20.95 1.06
CA GLU A 383 13.50 21.29 -0.28
C GLU A 383 11.99 21.43 -0.21
N ALA A 384 11.50 22.64 -0.51
CA ALA A 384 10.10 22.98 -0.43
C ALA A 384 9.31 22.28 -1.54
N ARG A 385 8.69 21.15 -1.18
CA ARG A 385 7.74 20.42 -2.03
C ARG A 385 6.66 21.36 -2.58
N LEU A 386 6.38 21.25 -3.87
CA LEU A 386 5.24 21.93 -4.50
C LEU A 386 3.91 21.32 -4.05
N LEU A 387 2.98 22.18 -3.65
CA LEU A 387 1.77 21.80 -2.93
C LEU A 387 0.57 22.58 -3.46
N ILE A 388 -0.41 21.87 -4.01
CA ILE A 388 -1.68 22.49 -4.44
C ILE A 388 -2.36 23.12 -3.22
N GLY A 389 -2.92 24.32 -3.43
CA GLY A 389 -3.47 25.18 -2.39
C GLY A 389 -2.46 26.12 -1.74
N GLN A 390 -1.15 25.98 -2.00
CA GLN A 390 -0.12 26.92 -1.51
C GLN A 390 0.11 28.07 -2.48
N ARG A 391 0.66 29.17 -1.95
CA ARG A 391 1.02 30.35 -2.75
C ARG A 391 2.52 30.45 -2.95
N TYR A 392 2.92 30.67 -4.18
CA TYR A 392 4.32 30.82 -4.59
C TYR A 392 4.51 32.20 -5.22
N LEU A 393 5.62 32.85 -4.89
CA LEU A 393 5.97 34.14 -5.47
C LEU A 393 6.54 33.88 -6.87
N VAL A 394 5.86 34.39 -7.90
CA VAL A 394 6.26 34.28 -9.31
C VAL A 394 5.85 35.55 -10.08
N PRO A 395 6.42 35.82 -11.26
CA PRO A 395 5.94 36.88 -12.13
C PRO A 395 4.50 36.58 -12.58
N ASP A 396 3.57 37.50 -12.32
CA ASP A 396 2.20 37.43 -12.85
C ASP A 396 2.18 37.60 -14.38
N PRO A 397 1.02 37.45 -15.06
CA PRO A 397 0.95 37.62 -16.51
C PRO A 397 1.29 39.03 -17.02
N ASP A 398 1.40 40.01 -16.12
CA ASP A 398 1.84 41.38 -16.44
C ASP A 398 3.35 41.58 -16.13
N GLY A 399 4.05 40.53 -15.68
CA GLY A 399 5.48 40.51 -15.37
C GLY A 399 5.85 40.97 -13.95
N ASN A 400 4.88 41.19 -13.06
CA ASN A 400 5.14 41.64 -11.69
C ASN A 400 5.21 40.46 -10.72
N GLU A 401 6.20 40.44 -9.84
CA GLU A 401 6.30 39.44 -8.76
C GLU A 401 5.05 39.49 -7.86
N SER A 402 4.29 38.40 -7.81
CA SER A 402 3.02 38.31 -7.11
C SER A 402 2.77 36.90 -6.58
N PRO A 403 2.11 36.73 -5.41
CA PRO A 403 1.77 35.41 -4.88
C PRO A 403 0.68 34.73 -5.73
N GLY A 404 1.06 33.77 -6.57
CA GLY A 404 0.14 32.91 -7.30
C GLY A 404 -0.27 31.69 -6.47
N LEU A 405 -1.57 31.39 -6.42
CA LEU A 405 -2.11 30.17 -5.81
C LEU A 405 -1.92 29.00 -6.77
N LEU A 406 -1.23 27.95 -6.36
CA LEU A 406 -1.11 26.70 -7.13
C LEU A 406 -2.43 25.94 -7.10
N THR A 407 -3.11 25.83 -8.23
CA THR A 407 -4.45 25.19 -8.33
C THR A 407 -4.41 23.81 -8.98
N THR A 408 -3.37 23.51 -9.76
CA THR A 408 -3.16 22.19 -10.38
C THR A 408 -1.70 22.02 -10.74
N ALA A 409 -1.22 20.77 -10.76
CA ALA A 409 0.13 20.45 -11.18
C ALA A 409 0.22 19.04 -11.79
N THR A 410 1.16 18.85 -12.71
CA THR A 410 1.53 17.54 -13.27
C THR A 410 3.02 17.51 -13.57
N VAL A 411 3.62 16.32 -13.64
CA VAL A 411 5.06 16.17 -13.91
C VAL A 411 5.28 15.63 -15.32
N ASN A 412 6.16 16.28 -16.08
CA ASN A 412 6.75 15.71 -17.27
C ASN A 412 8.06 15.02 -16.87
N GLU A 413 8.02 13.69 -16.76
CA GLU A 413 9.17 12.90 -16.31
C GLU A 413 10.39 13.00 -17.24
N ARG A 414 10.17 13.19 -18.55
CA ARG A 414 11.24 13.28 -19.53
C ARG A 414 12.02 14.59 -19.37
N GLU A 415 11.32 15.66 -19.02
CA GLU A 415 11.88 17.00 -18.79
C GLU A 415 12.26 17.25 -17.32
N GLN A 416 11.96 16.29 -16.43
CA GLN A 416 12.13 16.45 -14.97
C GLN A 416 11.53 17.77 -14.46
N THR A 417 10.34 18.12 -14.95
CA THR A 417 9.73 19.43 -14.73
C THR A 417 8.27 19.28 -14.34
N ALA A 418 7.85 19.99 -13.28
CA ALA A 418 6.44 20.17 -12.93
C ALA A 418 5.83 21.32 -13.73
N TYR A 419 4.70 21.06 -14.38
CA TYR A 419 3.86 22.05 -15.03
C TYR A 419 2.71 22.42 -14.09
N CYS A 420 2.64 23.69 -13.74
CA CYS A 420 1.82 24.21 -12.65
C CYS A 420 0.85 25.27 -13.15
N GLY A 421 -0.44 25.12 -12.85
CA GLY A 421 -1.44 26.15 -13.05
C GLY A 421 -1.51 27.06 -11.83
N LEU A 422 -1.30 28.36 -12.02
CA LEU A 422 -1.39 29.35 -10.94
C LEU A 422 -2.49 30.36 -11.20
N SER A 423 -3.21 30.73 -10.14
CA SER A 423 -4.24 31.77 -10.14
C SER A 423 -3.85 32.92 -9.22
N PHE A 424 -4.00 34.15 -9.70
CA PHE A 424 -3.58 35.37 -9.00
C PHE A 424 -4.78 36.13 -8.42
N ALA A 425 -4.54 36.99 -7.44
CA ALA A 425 -5.59 37.84 -6.85
C ALA A 425 -6.26 38.78 -7.86
N SER A 426 -5.61 39.06 -9.00
CA SER A 426 -6.16 39.81 -10.13
C SER A 426 -7.23 39.04 -10.91
N GLY A 427 -7.45 37.75 -10.63
CA GLY A 427 -8.32 36.85 -11.38
C GLY A 427 -7.68 36.25 -12.64
N LYS A 428 -6.45 36.66 -12.97
CA LYS A 428 -5.68 36.05 -14.06
C LYS A 428 -5.09 34.71 -13.63
N SER A 429 -4.83 33.84 -14.59
CA SER A 429 -4.14 32.55 -14.37
C SER A 429 -3.08 32.32 -15.45
N GLY A 430 -2.09 31.49 -15.14
CA GLY A 430 -1.00 31.15 -16.06
C GLY A 430 -0.44 29.74 -15.81
N ILE A 431 0.29 29.22 -16.79
CA ILE A 431 1.05 27.96 -16.67
C ILE A 431 2.51 28.32 -16.43
N TYR A 432 3.09 27.72 -15.41
CA TYR A 432 4.47 27.91 -14.99
C TYR A 432 5.17 26.56 -14.91
N THR A 433 6.47 26.56 -15.07
CA THR A 433 7.29 25.35 -14.96
C THR A 433 8.22 25.45 -13.77
N TRP A 434 8.38 24.34 -13.06
CA TRP A 434 9.36 24.19 -11.98
C TRP A 434 10.24 22.98 -12.27
N PRO A 435 11.57 23.14 -12.38
CA PRO A 435 12.45 21.99 -12.44
C PRO A 435 12.40 21.23 -11.11
N LEU A 436 12.35 19.90 -11.19
CA LEU A 436 12.33 19.03 -10.01
C LEU A 436 13.73 18.47 -9.77
N SER A 437 14.11 18.36 -8.50
CA SER A 437 15.36 17.70 -8.11
C SER A 437 15.29 16.19 -8.36
N ASP A 438 16.44 15.51 -8.37
CA ASP A 438 16.48 14.03 -8.45
C ASP A 438 15.70 13.37 -7.30
N LEU A 439 15.72 14.01 -6.13
CA LEU A 439 15.00 13.58 -4.93
C LEU A 439 13.48 13.71 -5.14
N GLU A 440 13.01 14.85 -5.64
CA GLU A 440 11.61 15.08 -5.98
C GLU A 440 11.14 14.12 -7.09
N MET A 441 11.98 13.85 -8.08
CA MET A 441 11.68 12.89 -9.15
C MET A 441 11.57 11.45 -8.63
N ALA A 442 12.41 11.05 -7.67
CA ALA A 442 12.29 9.75 -7.00
C ALA A 442 10.98 9.66 -6.21
N ALA A 443 10.63 10.70 -5.45
CA ALA A 443 9.37 10.79 -4.72
C ALA A 443 8.15 10.75 -5.65
N TRP A 444 8.15 11.50 -6.77
CA TRP A 444 7.08 11.51 -7.76
C TRP A 444 6.86 10.12 -8.36
N ARG A 445 7.93 9.44 -8.80
CA ARG A 445 7.81 8.10 -9.42
C ARG A 445 7.20 7.07 -8.47
N LYS A 446 7.46 7.22 -7.17
CA LYS A 446 6.96 6.30 -6.15
C LYS A 446 5.56 6.65 -5.65
N HIS A 447 5.23 7.94 -5.58
CA HIS A 447 4.01 8.46 -4.96
C HIS A 447 3.30 9.51 -5.84
N PRO A 448 3.00 9.22 -7.12
CA PRO A 448 2.50 10.25 -8.05
C PRO A 448 1.10 10.76 -7.68
N ASP A 449 0.27 9.92 -7.05
CA ASP A 449 -1.11 10.25 -6.68
C ASP A 449 -1.23 11.14 -5.44
N THR A 450 -0.16 11.35 -4.67
CA THR A 450 -0.18 12.20 -3.48
C THR A 450 0.88 13.28 -3.52
N PHE A 451 1.78 13.27 -4.53
CA PHE A 451 2.95 14.13 -4.62
C PHE A 451 2.65 15.62 -4.44
N PHE A 452 1.56 16.17 -4.97
CA PHE A 452 1.25 17.60 -4.80
C PHE A 452 0.37 17.92 -3.57
N GLY A 453 0.21 16.97 -2.65
CA GLY A 453 -0.57 17.16 -1.43
C GLY A 453 -2.08 17.18 -1.63
N GLU A 454 -2.54 16.62 -2.76
CA GLU A 454 -3.92 16.27 -3.04
C GLU A 454 -3.96 14.90 -3.70
N VAL A 455 -5.10 14.20 -3.60
CA VAL A 455 -5.26 12.89 -4.23
C VAL A 455 -5.49 13.04 -5.73
N GLY A 456 -4.44 12.78 -6.50
CA GLY A 456 -4.44 12.72 -7.94
C GLY A 456 -4.69 11.32 -8.51
N GLN A 457 -4.34 11.14 -9.78
CA GLN A 457 -4.37 9.85 -10.46
C GLN A 457 -3.02 9.15 -10.31
N ARG A 458 -3.04 7.87 -9.92
CA ARG A 458 -1.84 7.05 -9.73
C ARG A 458 -1.20 6.61 -11.05
N SER A 459 -2.03 6.42 -12.06
CA SER A 459 -1.63 6.15 -13.45
C SER A 459 -2.61 6.87 -14.37
N THR A 460 -2.11 7.39 -15.47
CA THR A 460 -2.90 7.91 -16.58
C THR A 460 -3.12 6.87 -17.68
N LYS A 461 -2.61 5.64 -17.49
CA LYS A 461 -2.71 4.52 -18.43
C LYS A 461 -3.59 3.43 -17.84
N ALA A 462 -4.58 3.00 -18.61
CA ALA A 462 -5.28 1.73 -18.39
C ALA A 462 -4.52 0.63 -19.13
N GLU A 463 -4.14 -0.45 -18.43
CA GLU A 463 -3.38 -1.55 -19.04
C GLU A 463 -4.30 -2.59 -19.69
N ASP A 464 -5.53 -2.71 -19.19
CA ASP A 464 -6.52 -3.64 -19.70
C ASP A 464 -7.96 -3.07 -19.70
N PRO A 465 -8.95 -3.79 -20.28
CA PRO A 465 -10.34 -3.32 -20.31
C PRO A 465 -11.00 -3.13 -18.93
N LEU A 466 -10.59 -3.87 -17.90
CA LEU A 466 -11.10 -3.71 -16.52
C LEU A 466 -10.54 -2.43 -15.89
N ASP A 467 -9.27 -2.11 -16.12
CA ASP A 467 -8.68 -0.84 -15.68
C ASP A 467 -9.40 0.35 -16.32
N LEU A 468 -9.70 0.24 -17.62
CA LEU A 468 -10.43 1.28 -18.34
C LEU A 468 -11.86 1.44 -17.81
N TYR A 469 -12.53 0.31 -17.54
CA TYR A 469 -13.83 0.32 -16.86
C TYR A 469 -13.75 1.04 -15.51
N ASP A 470 -12.76 0.72 -14.66
CA ASP A 470 -12.61 1.33 -13.34
C ASP A 470 -12.33 2.82 -13.42
N PHE A 471 -11.50 3.25 -14.37
CA PHE A 471 -11.19 4.66 -14.62
C PHE A 471 -12.47 5.45 -14.95
N ILE A 472 -13.27 4.95 -15.88
CA ILE A 472 -14.52 5.59 -16.30
C ILE A 472 -15.54 5.52 -15.17
N HIS A 473 -15.73 4.35 -14.57
CA HIS A 473 -16.67 4.17 -13.47
C HIS A 473 -16.35 5.09 -12.30
N LYS A 474 -15.08 5.25 -11.90
CA LYS A 474 -14.67 6.18 -10.85
C LYS A 474 -15.08 7.63 -11.16
N SER A 475 -15.04 8.02 -12.44
CA SER A 475 -15.37 9.36 -12.89
C SER A 475 -16.89 9.62 -12.94
N TYR A 476 -17.69 8.59 -13.22
CA TYR A 476 -19.14 8.70 -13.41
C TYR A 476 -20.00 8.11 -12.29
N ARG A 477 -19.42 7.44 -11.29
CA ARG A 477 -20.17 6.78 -10.20
C ARG A 477 -21.04 7.72 -9.37
N GLN A 478 -20.71 9.02 -9.33
CA GLN A 478 -21.50 10.05 -8.63
C GLN A 478 -22.38 10.88 -9.57
N THR A 479 -22.33 10.62 -10.89
CA THR A 479 -23.15 11.32 -11.87
C THR A 479 -24.63 10.98 -11.64
N PRO A 480 -25.54 11.97 -11.60
CA PRO A 480 -26.97 11.73 -11.44
C PRO A 480 -27.55 10.80 -12.52
N LYS A 481 -28.57 10.02 -12.16
CA LYS A 481 -29.24 9.07 -13.05
C LYS A 481 -29.71 9.73 -14.35
N GLU A 482 -30.33 10.90 -14.24
CA GLU A 482 -30.87 11.66 -15.38
C GLU A 482 -29.76 11.99 -16.37
N ARG A 483 -28.61 12.43 -15.86
CA ARG A 483 -27.45 12.77 -16.70
C ARG A 483 -26.85 11.54 -17.38
N LEU A 484 -26.80 10.39 -16.70
CA LEU A 484 -26.35 9.13 -17.31
C LEU A 484 -27.31 8.67 -18.43
N LEU A 485 -28.62 8.83 -18.24
CA LEU A 485 -29.62 8.52 -19.28
C LEU A 485 -29.51 9.46 -20.48
N GLU A 486 -29.22 10.75 -20.28
CA GLU A 486 -28.93 11.68 -21.38
C GLU A 486 -27.70 11.25 -22.18
N LEU A 487 -26.61 10.86 -21.50
CA LEU A 487 -25.39 10.36 -22.13
C LEU A 487 -25.64 9.07 -22.92
N MET A 488 -26.66 8.30 -22.54
CA MET A 488 -27.05 7.04 -23.20
C MET A 488 -28.33 7.17 -24.04
N ALA A 489 -28.78 8.38 -24.37
CA ALA A 489 -30.07 8.59 -25.03
C ALA A 489 -30.18 7.90 -26.41
N GLY A 490 -29.05 7.68 -27.08
CA GLY A 490 -28.98 6.96 -28.37
C GLY A 490 -28.95 5.43 -28.26
N ALA A 491 -29.02 4.86 -27.06
CA ALA A 491 -28.99 3.41 -26.86
C ALA A 491 -30.31 2.75 -27.29
N LEU A 492 -30.21 1.62 -28.01
CA LEU A 492 -31.39 0.86 -28.47
C LEU A 492 -32.27 0.35 -27.31
N ASP A 493 -31.67 0.15 -26.14
CA ASP A 493 -32.29 -0.38 -24.93
C ASP A 493 -32.55 0.69 -23.87
N VAL A 494 -32.66 1.97 -24.27
CA VAL A 494 -32.84 3.10 -23.32
C VAL A 494 -34.03 2.92 -22.37
N GLU A 495 -35.11 2.27 -22.80
CA GLU A 495 -36.28 2.00 -21.95
C GLU A 495 -36.00 0.97 -20.85
N GLU A 496 -35.08 0.02 -21.08
CA GLU A 496 -34.62 -0.89 -20.03
C GLU A 496 -33.65 -0.18 -19.08
N LEU A 497 -32.76 0.67 -19.60
CA LEU A 497 -31.85 1.49 -18.80
C LEU A 497 -32.63 2.40 -17.82
N ARG A 498 -33.76 2.97 -18.24
CA ARG A 498 -34.60 3.81 -17.36
C ARG A 498 -35.06 3.09 -16.08
N LYS A 499 -35.18 1.76 -16.10
CA LYS A 499 -35.63 0.95 -14.96
C LYS A 499 -34.55 0.72 -13.91
N LEU A 500 -33.28 0.87 -14.28
CA LEU A 500 -32.14 0.62 -13.40
C LEU A 500 -31.92 1.76 -12.39
N ASP A 501 -31.31 1.44 -11.26
CA ASP A 501 -30.89 2.47 -10.31
C ASP A 501 -29.61 3.20 -10.77
N GLN A 502 -29.24 4.26 -10.05
CA GLN A 502 -28.08 5.08 -10.42
C GLN A 502 -26.76 4.29 -10.41
N PRO A 503 -26.44 3.46 -9.39
CA PRO A 503 -25.22 2.66 -9.40
C PRO A 503 -25.14 1.68 -10.57
N GLN A 504 -26.23 0.99 -10.89
CA GLN A 504 -26.30 0.07 -12.03
C GLN A 504 -26.09 0.82 -13.35
N LEU A 505 -26.71 2.00 -13.51
CA LEU A 505 -26.53 2.82 -14.69
C LEU A 505 -25.11 3.32 -14.86
N ALA A 506 -24.46 3.77 -13.78
CA ALA A 506 -23.08 4.22 -13.84
C ALA A 506 -22.13 3.07 -14.24
N SER A 507 -22.36 1.86 -13.72
CA SER A 507 -21.61 0.66 -14.11
C SER A 507 -21.82 0.30 -15.58
N ILE A 508 -23.06 0.28 -16.08
CA ILE A 508 -23.33 -0.03 -17.49
C ILE A 508 -22.74 1.02 -18.42
N TYR A 509 -22.86 2.31 -18.06
CA TYR A 509 -22.27 3.39 -18.83
C TYR A 509 -20.75 3.21 -18.94
N ALA A 510 -20.07 2.95 -17.82
CA ALA A 510 -18.63 2.73 -17.81
C ALA A 510 -18.21 1.51 -18.64
N GLU A 511 -18.96 0.40 -18.55
CA GLU A 511 -18.72 -0.79 -19.37
C GLU A 511 -18.82 -0.47 -20.87
N ARG A 512 -19.89 0.23 -21.29
CA ARG A 512 -20.11 0.58 -22.69
C ARG A 512 -19.01 1.48 -23.23
N CYS A 513 -18.59 2.47 -22.45
CA CYS A 513 -17.48 3.34 -22.84
C CYS A 513 -16.17 2.55 -22.97
N ALA A 514 -15.84 1.69 -22.01
CA ALA A 514 -14.65 0.85 -22.06
C ALA A 514 -14.65 -0.06 -23.30
N CYS A 515 -15.76 -0.78 -23.55
CA CYS A 515 -15.93 -1.62 -24.74
C CYS A 515 -15.79 -0.83 -26.04
N SER A 516 -16.35 0.39 -26.12
CA SER A 516 -16.24 1.25 -27.31
C SER A 516 -14.79 1.64 -27.60
N ILE A 517 -14.03 2.02 -26.57
CA ILE A 517 -12.62 2.42 -26.73
C ILE A 517 -11.77 1.22 -27.17
N VAL A 518 -11.95 0.05 -26.54
CA VAL A 518 -11.21 -1.18 -26.90
C VAL A 518 -11.51 -1.59 -28.34
N ALA A 519 -12.76 -1.46 -28.79
CA ALA A 519 -13.15 -1.76 -30.17
C ALA A 519 -12.47 -0.80 -31.18
N GLN A 520 -12.40 0.50 -30.87
CA GLN A 520 -11.72 1.49 -31.71
C GLN A 520 -10.21 1.24 -31.81
N GLN A 521 -9.56 0.90 -30.69
CA GLN A 521 -8.13 0.56 -30.68
C GLN A 521 -7.85 -0.67 -31.53
N SER A 522 -8.68 -1.71 -31.42
CA SER A 522 -8.56 -2.94 -32.22
C SER A 522 -8.70 -2.67 -33.72
N GLN A 523 -9.61 -1.78 -34.12
CA GLN A 523 -9.79 -1.38 -35.52
C GLN A 523 -8.59 -0.59 -36.05
N SER A 524 -8.03 0.31 -35.24
CA SER A 524 -6.84 1.10 -35.62
C SER A 524 -5.56 0.26 -35.77
N ALA A 525 -5.41 -0.82 -34.99
CA ALA A 525 -4.29 -1.75 -35.08
C ALA A 525 -4.35 -2.66 -36.33
N THR A 526 -5.54 -2.85 -36.91
CA THR A 526 -5.75 -3.67 -38.13
C THR A 526 -5.73 -2.87 -39.44
N ALA A 527 -5.62 -1.53 -39.38
CA ALA A 527 -5.52 -0.70 -40.58
C ALA A 527 -4.09 -0.76 -41.16
N PRO A 528 -3.90 -1.05 -42.45
CA PRO A 528 -2.57 -1.00 -43.06
C PRO A 528 -2.02 0.44 -42.98
N PRO A 529 -0.70 0.63 -42.80
CA PRO A 529 -0.11 1.96 -42.79
C PRO A 529 -0.46 2.68 -44.09
N ALA A 530 -1.01 3.88 -43.99
CA ALA A 530 -1.35 4.70 -45.15
C ALA A 530 -0.11 4.86 -46.02
N SER A 531 -0.19 4.37 -47.26
CA SER A 531 0.84 4.57 -48.27
C SER A 531 1.02 6.07 -48.47
N THR A 532 2.17 6.59 -48.04
CA THR A 532 2.62 7.92 -48.39
C THR A 532 2.85 7.96 -49.89
N GLU A 533 1.88 8.48 -50.64
CA GLU A 533 2.08 8.89 -52.02
C GLU A 533 3.14 10.00 -52.03
N SER A 534 4.31 9.66 -52.55
CA SER A 534 5.35 10.62 -52.92
C SER A 534 4.86 11.41 -54.13
N GLY A 535 4.25 12.57 -53.88
CA GLY A 535 3.96 13.57 -54.90
C GLY A 535 5.23 14.29 -55.32
N THR A 536 5.81 13.87 -56.44
CA THR A 536 6.66 14.71 -57.28
C THR A 536 5.81 15.83 -57.88
N THR A 537 6.12 17.09 -57.54
CA THR A 537 6.46 18.18 -58.48
C THR A 537 7.09 19.32 -57.71
#